data_AF-A0A351KT55-F1
#
_entry.id   AF-A0A351KT55-F1
#
_cell.length_a   1.000
_cell.length_b   1.000
_cell.length_c   1.000
_cell.angle_alpha   90.00
_cell.angle_beta   90.00
_cell.angle_gamma   90.00
#
_symmetry.space_group_name_H-M   'P 1'
#
loop_
_entity.id
_entity.type
_entity.pdbx_description
1 polymer ?
#
loop_
_entity_poly.entity_id
_entity_poly.type
_entity_poly.pdbx_seq_one_letter_code
_entity_poly.pdbx_strand_id
1 'polypeptide(L)'
;MPHVRRALALASFLLFFSQLALAQLPDFTELVERNNAAVVNISTTQKVAQPHGQMQVPEGLELPEGVPFDDLLRRYFGEGGPQMPGGPGIPG
;
A
#
# COMPACT_ATOMS: atom_id res chain seq x y z
N MET A 1 -54.48 -0.37 -26.31
CA MET A 1 -53.06 -0.47 -25.86
C MET A 1 -52.87 -1.61 -24.85
N PRO A 2 -52.96 -2.89 -25.28
CA PRO A 2 -52.82 -4.05 -24.38
C PRO A 2 -51.39 -4.23 -23.86
N HIS A 3 -50.37 -3.84 -24.64
CA HIS A 3 -48.96 -3.94 -24.26
C HIS A 3 -48.59 -3.01 -23.11
N VAL A 4 -49.17 -1.80 -23.05
CA VAL A 4 -48.96 -0.84 -21.95
C VAL A 4 -49.52 -1.38 -20.63
N ARG A 5 -50.70 -2.00 -20.66
CA ARG A 5 -51.30 -2.65 -19.49
C ARG A 5 -50.46 -3.82 -18.97
N ARG A 6 -49.89 -4.62 -19.88
CA ARG A 6 -48.98 -5.74 -19.53
C ARG A 6 -47.67 -5.22 -18.95
N ALA A 7 -47.10 -4.16 -19.53
CA ALA A 7 -45.88 -3.52 -19.02
C ALA A 7 -46.10 -2.93 -17.63
N LEU A 8 -47.25 -2.30 -17.38
CA LEU A 8 -47.59 -1.75 -16.06
C LEU A 8 -47.79 -2.86 -15.01
N ALA A 9 -48.46 -3.96 -15.38
CA ALA A 9 -48.62 -5.12 -14.50
C ALA A 9 -47.27 -5.76 -14.15
N LEU A 10 -46.38 -5.91 -15.14
CA LEU A 10 -45.04 -6.44 -14.93
C LEU A 10 -44.20 -5.50 -14.05
N ALA A 11 -44.24 -4.19 -14.30
CA ALA A 11 -43.53 -3.21 -13.49
C ALA A 11 -44.01 -3.22 -12.04
N SER A 12 -45.34 -3.28 -11.82
CA SER A 12 -45.91 -3.36 -10.48
C SER A 12 -45.53 -4.67 -9.77
N PHE A 13 -45.47 -5.79 -10.48
CA PHE A 13 -45.03 -7.08 -9.95
C PHE A 13 -43.55 -7.06 -9.54
N LEU A 14 -42.68 -6.50 -10.39
CA LEU A 14 -41.24 -6.37 -10.11
C LEU A 14 -40.96 -5.45 -8.92
N LEU A 15 -41.70 -4.34 -8.79
CA LEU A 15 -41.58 -3.41 -7.67
C LEU A 15 -42.07 -4.03 -6.34
N PHE A 16 -43.05 -4.94 -6.38
CA PHE A 16 -43.49 -5.65 -5.19
C PHE A 16 -42.47 -6.72 -4.73
N PHE A 17 -41.82 -7.39 -5.68
CA PHE A 17 -40.84 -8.45 -5.40
C PHE A 17 -39.44 -7.92 -5.03
N SER A 18 -39.14 -6.65 -5.31
CA SER A 18 -37.84 -6.03 -5.00
C SER A 18 -37.59 -5.82 -3.50
N GLN A 19 -38.60 -5.98 -2.65
CA GLN A 19 -38.48 -5.80 -1.20
C GLN A 19 -37.75 -6.96 -0.48
N LEU A 20 -37.39 -8.04 -1.19
CA LEU A 20 -36.82 -9.25 -0.59
C LEU A 20 -35.28 -9.25 -0.48
N ALA A 21 -34.63 -8.10 -0.69
CA ALA A 21 -33.18 -7.96 -0.66
C ALA A 21 -32.64 -7.30 0.62
N LEU A 22 -33.21 -7.62 1.79
CA LEU A 22 -32.61 -7.25 3.08
C LEU A 22 -31.53 -8.26 3.47
N ALA A 23 -30.35 -8.12 2.87
CA ALA A 23 -29.17 -8.85 3.31
C ALA A 23 -28.75 -8.29 4.68
N GLN A 24 -29.13 -8.99 5.76
CA GLN A 24 -28.63 -8.68 7.09
C GLN A 24 -27.21 -9.25 7.22
N LEU A 25 -26.28 -8.41 7.67
CA LEU A 25 -24.93 -8.86 7.98
C LEU A 25 -24.99 -9.81 9.19
N PRO A 26 -24.24 -10.93 9.18
CA PRO A 26 -24.14 -11.79 10.36
C PRO A 26 -23.60 -11.01 11.57
N ASP A 27 -24.07 -11.37 12.76
CA ASP A 27 -23.49 -10.88 14.01
C ASP A 27 -22.22 -11.68 14.34
N PHE A 28 -21.08 -10.99 14.39
CA PHE A 28 -19.78 -11.59 14.68
C PHE A 28 -19.33 -11.34 16.12
N THR A 29 -20.15 -10.71 16.97
CA THR A 29 -19.77 -10.30 18.32
C THR A 29 -19.29 -11.49 19.16
N GLU A 30 -20.06 -12.58 19.23
CA GLU A 30 -19.70 -13.79 19.99
C GLU A 30 -18.40 -14.45 19.49
N LEU A 31 -18.18 -14.44 18.17
CA LEU A 31 -16.97 -14.99 17.57
C LEU A 31 -15.75 -14.14 17.96
N VAL A 32 -15.88 -12.81 17.93
CA VAL A 32 -14.82 -11.89 18.31
C VAL A 32 -14.53 -12.00 19.80
N GLU A 33 -15.54 -12.04 20.66
CA GLU A 33 -15.39 -12.19 22.11
C GLU A 33 -14.59 -13.45 22.49
N ARG A 34 -14.83 -14.57 21.80
CA ARG A 34 -14.12 -15.83 22.07
C ARG A 34 -12.69 -15.87 21.52
N ASN A 35 -12.40 -15.11 20.47
CA ASN A 35 -11.17 -15.28 19.69
C ASN A 35 -10.27 -14.04 19.62
N ASN A 36 -10.65 -12.92 20.25
CA ASN A 36 -9.90 -11.66 20.15
C ASN A 36 -8.41 -11.79 20.53
N ALA A 37 -8.09 -12.64 21.49
CA ALA A 37 -6.75 -12.86 22.01
C ALA A 37 -5.79 -13.48 20.97
N ALA A 38 -6.33 -14.04 19.89
CA ALA A 38 -5.53 -14.58 18.79
C ALA A 38 -4.89 -13.48 17.91
N VAL A 39 -5.32 -12.22 18.04
CA VAL A 39 -4.84 -11.12 17.20
C VAL A 39 -3.85 -10.25 17.99
N VAL A 40 -2.60 -10.24 17.54
CA VAL A 40 -1.54 -9.41 18.13
C VAL A 40 -1.06 -8.34 17.14
N ASN A 41 -0.77 -7.15 17.65
CA ASN A 41 -0.09 -6.11 16.88
C ASN A 41 1.43 -6.27 17.10
N ILE A 42 2.16 -6.57 16.02
CA ILE A 42 3.62 -6.70 16.06
C ILE A 42 4.22 -5.50 15.32
N SER A 43 5.01 -4.71 16.04
CA SER A 43 5.77 -3.59 15.50
C SER A 43 7.24 -3.75 15.92
N THR A 44 8.14 -3.89 14.95
CA THR A 44 9.58 -4.05 15.20
C THR A 44 10.35 -2.88 14.63
N THR A 45 11.26 -2.31 15.42
CA THR A 45 12.21 -1.27 14.96
C THR A 45 13.62 -1.85 15.02
N GLN A 46 14.33 -1.86 13.89
CA GLN A 46 15.71 -2.30 13.83
C GLN A 46 16.64 -1.13 14.13
N LYS A 47 17.43 -1.23 15.21
CA LYS A 47 18.49 -0.26 15.50
C LYS A 47 19.76 -0.71 14.77
N VAL A 48 19.97 -0.17 13.57
CA VAL A 48 21.24 -0.36 12.86
C VAL A 48 22.29 0.48 13.58
N ALA A 49 23.31 -0.18 14.16
CA ALA A 49 24.50 0.53 14.60
C ALA A 49 25.14 1.10 13.34
N GLN A 50 25.12 2.43 13.16
CA GLN A 50 25.89 3.06 12.10
C GLN A 50 27.36 2.63 12.30
N PRO A 51 27.98 1.93 11.34
CA PRO A 51 29.42 1.98 11.26
C PRO A 51 29.73 3.46 11.04
N HIS A 52 30.50 4.04 11.94
CA HIS A 52 31.06 5.36 11.67
C HIS A 52 31.87 5.26 10.38
N GLY A 53 31.40 5.94 9.33
CA GLY A 53 32.23 6.33 8.20
C GLY A 53 31.98 5.57 6.90
N GLN A 54 31.61 6.37 5.89
CA GLN A 54 31.90 6.21 4.46
C GLN A 54 30.96 5.31 3.67
N MET A 55 29.95 5.96 3.09
CA MET A 55 29.29 5.52 1.88
C MET A 55 30.30 5.72 0.74
N GLN A 56 31.08 4.70 0.40
CA GLN A 56 31.94 4.76 -0.79
C GLN A 56 31.07 4.59 -2.04
N VAL A 57 31.17 5.56 -2.95
CA VAL A 57 30.65 5.44 -4.32
C VAL A 57 31.28 4.18 -4.94
N PRO A 58 30.50 3.28 -5.57
CA PRO A 58 31.07 2.10 -6.23
C PRO A 58 32.18 2.52 -7.18
N GLU A 59 33.36 1.92 -7.03
CA GLU A 59 34.52 2.22 -7.87
C GLU A 59 34.15 1.97 -9.34
N GLY A 60 34.09 3.03 -10.15
CA GLY A 60 33.67 2.99 -11.56
C GLY A 60 32.40 3.77 -11.93
N LEU A 61 31.75 4.48 -11.00
CA LEU A 61 30.60 5.33 -11.29
C LEU A 61 31.04 6.79 -11.56
N GLU A 62 31.43 7.08 -12.81
CA GLU A 62 31.64 8.47 -13.26
C GLU A 62 30.28 9.12 -13.54
N LEU A 63 29.89 10.10 -12.72
CA LEU A 63 28.67 10.88 -12.96
C LEU A 63 28.90 11.79 -14.18
N PRO A 64 28.09 11.67 -15.26
CA PRO A 64 28.26 12.49 -16.44
C PRO A 64 27.97 13.96 -16.15
N GLU A 65 28.94 14.84 -16.44
CA GLU A 65 28.74 16.29 -16.28
C GLU A 65 27.87 16.86 -17.39
N GLY A 66 26.99 17.81 -17.05
CA GLY A 66 26.17 18.53 -18.05
C GLY A 66 24.87 17.84 -18.48
N VAL A 67 24.42 16.81 -17.76
CA VAL A 67 23.09 16.21 -17.96
C VAL A 67 22.00 17.01 -17.21
N PRO A 68 20.71 16.95 -17.63
CA PRO A 68 19.61 17.74 -17.04
C PRO A 68 19.32 17.52 -15.54
N PHE A 69 20.10 16.70 -14.85
CA PHE A 69 19.94 16.35 -13.44
C PHE A 69 21.29 16.23 -12.69
N ASP A 70 22.37 16.77 -13.26
CA ASP A 70 23.73 16.67 -12.70
C ASP A 70 23.77 17.11 -11.23
N ASP A 71 23.18 18.26 -10.89
CA ASP A 71 23.11 18.76 -9.51
C ASP A 71 22.30 17.88 -8.55
N LEU A 72 21.32 17.12 -9.05
CA LEU A 72 20.54 16.18 -8.24
C LEU A 72 21.35 14.91 -7.99
N LEU A 73 22.04 14.42 -9.02
CA LEU A 73 22.91 13.26 -8.94
C LEU A 73 24.11 13.54 -8.01
N ARG A 74 24.73 14.72 -8.11
CA ARG A 74 25.80 15.18 -7.19
C ARG A 74 25.33 15.27 -5.75
N ARG A 75 24.13 15.83 -5.51
CA ARG A 75 23.54 15.89 -4.16
C ARG A 75 23.18 14.51 -3.61
N TYR A 76 22.85 13.55 -4.47
CA TYR A 76 22.42 12.21 -4.06
C TYR A 76 23.59 11.20 -3.93
N PHE A 77 24.65 11.35 -4.70
CA PHE A 77 25.77 10.39 -4.72
C PHE A 77 27.12 11.00 -4.34
N GLY A 78 27.30 12.31 -4.46
CA GLY A 78 28.58 13.00 -4.23
C GLY A 78 28.76 13.45 -2.78
N GLU A 79 27.95 14.39 -2.30
CA GLU A 79 28.19 15.07 -1.00
C GLU A 79 27.35 14.52 0.18
N GLY A 80 26.99 13.24 0.14
CA GLY A 80 26.19 12.61 1.19
C GLY A 80 24.70 12.71 0.90
N GLY A 81 24.27 12.00 -0.14
CA GLY A 81 22.86 11.89 -0.44
C GLY A 81 22.04 11.22 0.65
N PRO A 82 20.71 11.17 0.44
CA PRO A 82 19.79 10.55 1.37
C PRO A 82 20.29 9.15 1.68
N GLN A 83 20.69 8.93 2.93
CA GLN A 83 21.04 7.61 3.43
C GLN A 83 19.86 6.68 3.12
N MET A 84 19.98 5.89 2.05
CA MET A 84 19.05 4.80 1.79
C MET A 84 19.22 3.81 2.95
N PRO A 85 18.17 3.54 3.74
CA PRO A 85 18.24 2.56 4.78
C PRO A 85 18.24 1.17 4.12
N GLY A 86 19.42 0.58 3.91
CA GLY A 86 19.52 -0.87 3.62
C GLY A 86 20.54 -1.38 2.56
N GLY A 87 21.59 -0.65 2.18
CA GLY A 87 22.58 -1.17 1.21
C GLY A 87 23.78 -1.92 1.84
N PRO A 88 24.13 -3.15 1.42
CA PRO A 88 25.28 -3.91 1.95
C PRO A 88 26.61 -3.39 1.38
N GLY A 89 27.57 -3.02 2.23
CA GLY A 89 28.91 -2.58 1.82
C GLY A 89 29.87 -3.76 1.56
N ILE A 90 30.58 -3.71 0.42
CA ILE A 90 31.76 -4.54 0.11
C ILE A 90 33.02 -3.68 0.40
N PRO A 91 34.07 -4.22 1.05
CA PRO A 91 35.22 -3.45 1.54
C PRO A 91 36.27 -3.12 0.45
N GLY A 92 36.81 -1.90 0.51
CA GLY A 92 37.97 -1.37 -0.21
C GLY A 92 38.42 -0.03 0.37
#